data_AF-A0AAW4W0D9-F1
#
_entry.id   AF-A0AAW4W0D9-F1
#
_cell.length_a   1.000
_cell.length_b   1.000
_cell.length_c   1.000
_cell.angle_alpha   90.00
_cell.angle_beta   90.00
_cell.angle_gamma   90.00
#
_symmetry.space_group_name_H-M   'P 1'
#
loop_
_entity.id
_entity.type
_entity.pdbx_description
1 polymer ?
#
loop_
_entity_poly.entity_id
_entity_poly.type
_entity_poly.pdbx_seq_one_letter_code
_entity_poly.pdbx_strand_id
1 'polypeptide(L)'
;MPVTLRSVQIKNEIQQRCPIAMVFYGQDTGCKLQENHDELGVLLPLKEFEHNILHHLEQVDGIVLRCREEMIHQAGKDSLPL
;
A
#
# COMPACT_ATOMS: atom_id res chain seq x y z
N MET A 1 0.32 18.93 27.29
CA MET A 1 -0.86 19.52 26.62
C MET A 1 -1.64 18.37 26.00
N PRO A 2 -2.97 18.29 26.14
CA PRO A 2 -3.75 17.19 25.58
C PRO A 2 -3.93 17.35 24.06
N VAL A 3 -3.89 16.23 23.33
CA VAL A 3 -4.23 16.17 21.89
C VAL A 3 -5.67 16.63 21.63
N THR A 4 -5.94 17.12 20.43
CA THR A 4 -7.28 17.64 20.11
C THR A 4 -8.31 16.51 19.96
N LEU A 5 -9.57 16.86 20.23
CA LEU A 5 -10.73 15.97 20.04
C LEU A 5 -10.83 15.45 18.59
N ARG A 6 -10.38 16.25 17.62
CA ARG A 6 -10.37 15.90 16.19
C ARG A 6 -9.44 14.72 15.90
N SER A 7 -8.26 14.70 16.49
CA SER A 7 -7.29 13.61 16.32
C SER A 7 -7.81 12.29 16.89
N VAL A 8 -8.57 12.37 17.99
CA VAL A 8 -9.26 11.20 18.57
C VAL A 8 -10.37 10.67 17.65
N GLN A 9 -11.13 11.55 16.99
CA GLN A 9 -12.15 11.15 16.02
C GLN A 9 -11.54 10.45 14.81
N ILE A 10 -10.46 11.01 14.23
CA ILE A 10 -9.76 10.42 13.09
C ILE A 10 -9.21 9.03 13.45
N LYS A 11 -8.62 8.87 14.65
CA LYS A 11 -8.18 7.57 15.16
C LYS A 11 -9.32 6.55 15.16
N ASN A 12 -10.49 6.94 15.65
CA ASN A 12 -11.66 6.05 15.73
C ASN A 12 -12.19 5.68 14.34
N GLU A 13 -12.22 6.61 13.39
CA GLU A 13 -12.63 6.34 12.01
C GLU A 13 -11.68 5.33 11.32
N ILE A 14 -10.37 5.49 11.51
CA ILE A 14 -9.37 4.54 10.98
C ILE A 14 -9.56 3.16 11.59
N GLN A 15 -9.73 3.09 12.91
CA GLN A 15 -9.96 1.83 13.63
C GLN A 15 -11.26 1.12 13.23
N GLN A 16 -12.32 1.87 12.90
CA GLN A 16 -13.56 1.27 12.38
C GLN A 16 -13.37 0.66 11.00
N ARG A 17 -12.53 1.28 10.15
CA ARG A 17 -12.36 0.89 8.75
C ARG A 17 -11.25 -0.14 8.55
N CYS A 18 -10.23 -0.12 9.42
CA CYS A 18 -9.13 -1.08 9.45
C CYS A 18 -8.80 -1.38 10.93
N PRO A 19 -9.52 -2.31 11.57
CA PRO A 19 -9.36 -2.62 13.00
C PRO A 19 -7.98 -3.16 13.38
N ILE A 20 -7.22 -3.64 12.40
CA ILE A 20 -5.87 -4.16 12.62
C ILE A 20 -4.79 -3.08 12.46
N ALA A 21 -5.14 -1.91 11.91
CA ALA A 21 -4.23 -0.78 11.86
C ALA A 21 -3.87 -0.32 13.28
N MET A 22 -2.58 -0.13 13.53
CA MET A 22 -2.13 0.47 14.79
C MET A 22 -2.01 1.98 14.57
N VAL A 23 -2.78 2.75 15.34
CA VAL A 23 -2.84 4.21 15.21
C VAL A 23 -2.21 4.86 16.44
N PHE A 24 -1.15 5.64 16.21
CA PHE A 24 -0.45 6.44 17.18
C PHE A 24 -0.87 7.90 17.01
N TYR A 25 -1.08 8.62 18.11
CA TYR A 25 -1.39 10.04 18.08
C TYR A 25 -0.57 10.75 19.17
N GLY A 26 -0.09 11.94 18.85
CA GLY A 26 0.79 12.73 19.72
C GLY A 26 0.80 14.19 19.31
N GLN A 27 1.64 14.99 19.95
CA GLN A 27 1.96 16.33 19.48
C GLN A 27 3.40 16.35 18.97
N ASP A 28 3.63 16.97 17.81
CA ASP A 28 4.99 17.25 17.36
C ASP A 28 5.62 18.23 18.34
N THR A 29 6.68 17.80 19.03
CA THR A 29 7.49 18.64 19.91
C THR A 29 8.74 19.19 19.21
N GLY A 30 8.84 19.04 17.89
CA GLY A 30 9.97 19.49 17.09
C GLY A 30 10.19 20.99 17.20
N CYS A 31 11.38 21.40 17.64
CA CYS A 31 11.78 22.81 17.87
C CYS A 31 11.68 23.73 16.63
N LYS A 32 11.28 23.23 15.46
CA LYS A 32 11.24 23.97 14.19
C LYS A 32 9.90 24.67 13.92
N LEU A 33 8.83 24.28 14.60
CA LEU A 33 7.53 24.94 14.52
C LEU A 33 7.17 25.39 15.93
N GLN A 34 7.04 26.69 16.16
CA GLN A 34 6.61 27.25 17.45
C GLN A 34 5.14 26.91 17.81
N GLU A 35 4.49 26.06 17.01
CA GLU A 35 3.10 25.66 17.17
C GLU A 35 2.98 24.17 17.49
N ASN A 36 2.11 23.85 18.45
CA ASN A 36 1.79 22.48 18.81
C ASN A 36 0.85 21.90 17.74
N HIS A 37 1.39 21.10 16.83
CA HIS A 37 0.59 20.35 15.86
C HIS A 37 0.32 18.94 16.37
N ASP A 38 -0.91 18.49 16.21
CA ASP A 38 -1.23 17.08 16.44
C ASP A 38 -0.64 16.24 15.31
N GLU A 39 0.08 15.18 15.68
CA GLU A 39 0.61 14.17 14.77
C GLU A 39 -0.19 12.88 14.88
N LEU A 40 -0.37 12.23 13.73
CA LEU A 40 -1.03 10.94 13.62
C LEU A 40 -0.14 9.99 12.82
N GLY A 41 0.36 8.94 13.47
CA GLY A 41 1.06 7.83 12.84
C GLY A 41 0.13 6.65 12.63
N VAL A 42 0.10 6.06 11.44
CA VAL A 42 -0.71 4.87 11.13
C VAL A 42 0.20 3.77 10.63
N LEU A 43 0.24 2.66 11.37
CA LEU A 43 0.94 1.45 10.97
C LEU A 43 -0.09 0.44 10.45
N LEU A 44 -0.02 0.13 9.16
CA LEU A 44 -0.85 -0.88 8.52
C LEU A 44 -0.14 -2.24 8.58
N PRO A 45 -0.80 -3.32 9.05
CA PRO A 45 -0.17 -4.63 9.12
C PRO A 45 0.14 -5.15 7.72
N LEU A 46 1.41 -5.47 7.49
CA LEU A 46 1.89 -5.93 6.19
C LEU A 46 1.20 -7.20 5.72
N LYS A 47 0.74 -8.07 6.63
CA LYS A 47 0.18 -9.39 6.29
C LYS A 47 -1.09 -9.33 5.42
N GLU A 48 -1.93 -8.31 5.59
CA GLU A 48 -3.10 -8.09 4.71
C GLU A 48 -2.70 -7.50 3.36
N PHE A 49 -1.67 -6.65 3.35
CA PHE A 49 -1.09 -6.13 2.11
C PHE A 49 -0.31 -7.18 1.34
N GLU A 50 0.33 -8.13 2.03
CA GLU A 50 1.16 -9.18 1.46
C GLU A 50 0.37 -10.09 0.53
N HIS A 51 -0.81 -10.54 0.95
CA HIS A 51 -1.68 -11.36 0.11
C HIS A 51 -2.16 -10.59 -1.13
N ASN A 52 -2.53 -9.31 -0.96
CA ASN A 52 -2.99 -8.49 -2.09
C ASN A 52 -1.85 -8.17 -3.06
N ILE A 53 -0.64 -7.89 -2.56
CA ILE A 53 0.54 -7.65 -3.38
C ILE A 53 0.94 -8.92 -4.13
N LEU A 54 1.01 -10.06 -3.45
CA LEU A 54 1.34 -11.35 -4.06
C LEU A 54 0.34 -11.72 -5.16
N HIS A 55 -0.97 -11.56 -4.90
CA HIS A 55 -2.02 -11.80 -5.88
C HIS A 55 -1.88 -10.91 -7.13
N HIS A 56 -1.54 -9.63 -6.97
CA HIS A 56 -1.30 -8.75 -8.11
C HIS A 56 -0.02 -9.11 -8.87
N LEU A 57 1.05 -9.53 -8.18
CA LEU A 57 2.28 -9.99 -8.81
C LEU A 57 2.06 -11.26 -9.65
N GLU A 58 1.29 -12.22 -9.15
CA GLU A 58 0.90 -13.42 -9.90
C GLU A 58 0.11 -13.09 -11.17
N GLN A 59 -0.82 -12.13 -11.11
CA GLN A 59 -1.57 -11.68 -12.28
C GLN A 59 -0.67 -11.03 -13.33
N VAL A 60 0.28 -10.20 -12.91
CA VAL A 60 1.26 -9.57 -13.81
C VAL A 60 2.14 -10.63 -14.48
N ASP A 61 2.63 -11.62 -13.72
CA ASP A 61 3.43 -12.71 -14.27
C ASP A 61 2.66 -13.51 -15.33
N GLY A 62 1.39 -13.84 -15.06
CA GLY A 62 0.52 -14.51 -16.03
C GLY A 62 0.30 -13.71 -17.32
N ILE A 63 0.23 -12.37 -17.23
CA ILE A 63 0.15 -11.50 -18.42
C ILE A 63 1.46 -11.57 -19.21
N VAL A 64 2.60 -11.42 -18.54
CA VAL A 64 3.92 -11.44 -19.19
C VAL A 64 4.19 -12.77 -19.88
N LEU A 65 3.86 -13.88 -19.23
CA LEU A 65 3.99 -15.22 -19.81
C LEU A 65 3.14 -15.37 -21.09
N ARG A 66 1.87 -14.95 -21.06
CA ARG A 66 1.02 -14.98 -22.26
C ARG A 66 1.56 -14.11 -23.38
N CYS A 67 1.99 -12.88 -23.08
CA CYS A 67 2.60 -12.01 -24.08
C CYS A 67 3.84 -12.66 -24.71
N ARG A 68 4.67 -13.34 -23.90
CA ARG A 68 5.85 -14.05 -24.40
C ARG A 68 5.47 -15.21 -25.32
N GLU A 69 4.47 -16.01 -24.96
CA GLU A 69 3.97 -17.11 -25.79
C GLU A 69 3.43 -16.60 -27.13
N GLU A 70 2.66 -15.51 -27.12
CA GLU A 70 2.17 -14.86 -28.34
C GLU A 70 3.30 -14.35 -29.23
N MET A 71 4.33 -13.74 -28.65
CA MET A 71 5.52 -13.29 -29.38
C MET A 71 6.29 -14.45 -30.01
N ILE A 72 6.44 -15.57 -29.29
CA ILE A 72 7.10 -16.78 -29.82
C ILE A 72 6.27 -17.40 -30.95
N HIS A 73 4.95 -17.49 -30.78
CA HIS A 73 4.05 -18.03 -31.79
C HIS A 73 4.03 -17.18 -33.06
N GLN A 74 4.06 -15.85 -32.92
CA GLN A 74 4.18 -14.93 -34.04
C GLN A 74 5.54 -15.06 -34.73
N ALA A 75 6.64 -15.10 -33.97
CA ALA A 75 7.98 -15.29 -34.52
C ALA A 75 8.15 -16.63 -35.25
N GLY A 76 7.50 -17.71 -34.77
CA GLY A 76 7.48 -19.02 -35.42
C GLY A 76 6.63 -19.08 -36.70
N LYS A 77 5.72 -18.12 -36.92
CA LYS A 77 4.99 -17.94 -38.19
C LYS A 77 5.78 -17.11 -39.20
N ASP A 78 6.60 -16.18 -38.71
CA ASP A 78 7.43 -15.27 -39.52
C ASP A 78 8.86 -15.80 -39.74
N SER A 79 9.22 -16.93 -39.13
CA SER A 79 10.50 -17.61 -39.38
C SER A 79 10.52 -18.19 -40.79
N LEU A 80 11.42 -17.66 -41.63
CA LEU A 80 11.77 -18.23 -42.94
C LEU A 80 12.10 -19.73 -42.77
N PRO A 81 11.65 -20.59 -43.69
CA PRO A 81 12.12 -21.96 -43.71
C PRO A 81 13.64 -21.95 -43.93
N LEU A 82 14.37 -22.68 -43.09
CA LEU A 82 15.79 -22.99 -43.31
C LEU A 82 15.96 -23.84 -44.57
#